data_AF-A0A9P4YYW6-F1
#
_entry.id   AF-A0A9P4YYW6-F1
#
_cell.length_a   1.000
_cell.length_b   1.000
_cell.length_c   1.000
_cell.angle_alpha   90.00
_cell.angle_beta   90.00
_cell.angle_gamma   90.00
#
_symmetry.space_group_name_H-M   'P 1'
#
loop_
_entity.id
_entity.type
_entity.pdbx_description
1 polymer ?
#
loop_
_entity_poly.entity_id
_entity_poly.type
_entity_poly.pdbx_seq_one_letter_code
_entity_poly.pdbx_strand_id
1 'polypeptide(L)'
;MTYTRDTTLRRFYATPGVARSFCGECGGMLSWRRESSGTVSVAVGTIDRDDLKACRGGLSLAVASTHIWCAEEIPGVTDNTRGQKWKYGDGGERM
;
A
#
# COMPACT_ATOMS: atom_id res chain seq x y z
N MET A 1 12.86 10.02 7.02
CA MET A 1 12.70 8.56 7.07
C MET A 1 14.09 7.96 7.06
N THR A 2 14.38 7.07 7.99
CA THR A 2 15.69 6.42 8.10
C THR A 2 15.50 4.95 7.79
N TYR A 3 16.25 4.43 6.83
CA TYR A 3 16.25 3.01 6.50
C TYR A 3 17.31 2.32 7.35
N THR A 4 16.98 1.17 7.93
CA THR A 4 17.97 0.32 8.60
C THR A 4 18.79 -0.48 7.60
N ARG A 5 18.25 -0.70 6.38
CA ARG A 5 18.92 -1.25 5.19
C ARG A 5 18.28 -0.69 3.92
N ASP A 6 19.10 -0.35 2.91
CA ASP A 6 18.64 0.22 1.64
C ASP A 6 19.43 -0.26 0.41
N THR A 7 20.27 -1.30 0.56
CA THR A 7 21.14 -1.82 -0.51
C THR A 7 20.37 -2.22 -1.78
N THR A 8 19.18 -2.79 -1.61
CA THR A 8 18.29 -3.20 -2.71
C THR A 8 17.19 -2.19 -2.99
N LEU A 9 17.14 -1.07 -2.27
CA LEU A 9 16.08 -0.07 -2.41
C LEU A 9 16.26 0.73 -3.70
N ARG A 10 15.25 0.65 -4.57
CA ARG A 10 15.20 1.44 -5.80
C ARG A 10 14.05 2.43 -5.73
N ARG A 11 14.23 3.58 -6.38
CA ARG A 11 13.23 4.66 -6.45
C ARG A 11 12.99 5.05 -7.89
N PHE A 12 11.73 5.26 -8.22
CA PHE A 12 11.28 5.80 -9.50
C PHE A 12 10.49 7.08 -9.28
N TYR A 13 10.81 8.10 -10.09
CA TYR A 13 10.25 9.45 -10.00
C TYR A 13 9.53 9.79 -11.30
N ALA A 14 8.21 9.55 -11.34
CA ALA A 14 7.37 10.07 -12.42
C ALA A 14 7.17 11.59 -12.30
N THR A 15 7.23 12.10 -11.08
CA THR A 15 7.15 13.53 -10.75
C THR A 15 8.31 13.86 -9.83
N PRO A 16 9.05 14.96 -10.06
CA PRO A 16 10.12 15.39 -9.17
C PRO A 16 9.67 15.47 -7.71
N GLY A 17 10.45 14.90 -6.79
CA GLY A 17 10.12 14.87 -5.36
C GLY A 17 8.97 13.92 -4.97
N VAL A 18 8.46 13.09 -5.89
CA VAL A 18 7.47 12.05 -5.61
C VAL A 18 8.02 10.69 -6.02
N ALA A 19 8.37 9.88 -5.02
CA ALA A 19 9.02 8.59 -5.20
C ALA A 19 8.03 7.43 -5.07
N ARG A 20 8.13 6.48 -6.01
CA ARG A 20 7.70 5.09 -5.80
C ARG A 20 8.94 4.27 -5.46
N SER A 21 8.90 3.51 -4.38
CA SER A 21 10.01 2.69 -3.92
C SER A 21 9.71 1.20 -4.07
N PHE A 22 10.68 0.43 -4.53
CA PHE A 22 10.56 -1.01 -4.77
C PHE A 22 11.89 -1.72 -4.45
N CYS A 23 11.81 -3.04 -4.24
CA CYS A 23 13.00 -3.89 -4.13
C CYS A 23 13.59 -4.14 -5.52
N GLY A 24 14.88 -3.83 -5.70
CA GLY A 24 15.60 -4.03 -6.96
C GLY A 24 15.96 -5.48 -7.28
N GLU A 25 15.75 -6.42 -6.34
CA GLU A 25 16.00 -7.86 -6.57
C GLU A 25 14.72 -8.60 -6.96
N CYS A 26 13.63 -8.42 -6.19
CA CYS A 26 12.37 -9.13 -6.43
C CYS A 26 11.28 -8.29 -7.12
N GLY A 27 11.47 -6.98 -7.26
CA GLY A 27 10.50 -6.07 -7.89
C GLY A 27 9.30 -5.67 -7.01
N GLY A 28 9.21 -6.15 -5.77
CA GLY A 28 8.11 -5.83 -4.86
C GLY A 28 7.98 -4.32 -4.58
N MET A 29 6.77 -3.79 -4.73
CA MET A 29 6.45 -2.39 -4.40
C MET A 29 6.41 -2.22 -2.87
N LEU A 30 7.14 -1.23 -2.35
CA LEU A 30 7.26 -0.98 -0.91
C LEU A 30 6.47 0.25 -0.46
N SER A 31 6.62 1.36 -1.18
CA SER A 31 6.00 2.63 -0.74
C SER A 31 5.82 3.65 -1.85
N TRP A 32 4.84 4.55 -1.67
CA TRP A 32 4.71 5.80 -2.41
C TRP A 32 4.82 6.98 -1.45
N ARG A 33 5.55 8.02 -1.83
CA ARG A 33 5.71 9.23 -0.99
C ARG A 33 6.04 10.47 -1.79
N ARG A 34 5.50 11.61 -1.36
CA ARG A 34 6.06 12.93 -1.63
C ARG A 34 7.16 13.23 -0.60
N GLU A 35 8.38 13.49 -1.04
CA GLU A 35 9.54 13.62 -0.14
C GLU A 35 9.44 14.81 0.82
N SER A 36 8.73 15.87 0.41
CA SER A 36 8.39 17.01 1.27
C SER A 36 7.27 16.72 2.28
N SER A 37 6.59 15.57 2.19
CA SER A 37 5.55 15.17 3.13
C SER A 37 6.15 14.47 4.36
N GLY A 38 5.57 14.70 5.54
CA GLY A 38 5.82 13.90 6.73
C GLY A 38 5.18 12.50 6.70
N THR A 39 4.38 12.19 5.68
CA THR A 39 3.64 10.92 5.55
C THR A 39 4.21 10.04 4.44
N VAL A 40 3.93 8.73 4.54
CA VAL A 40 4.29 7.71 3.55
C VAL A 40 3.11 6.76 3.37
N SER A 41 2.87 6.33 2.14
CA SER A 41 1.97 5.21 1.83
C SER A 41 2.82 3.96 1.68
N VAL A 42 2.46 2.88 2.37
CA VAL A 42 3.20 1.61 2.35
C VAL A 42 2.33 0.51 1.77
N ALA A 43 2.95 -0.44 1.07
CA ALA A 43 2.27 -1.67 0.66
C ALA A 43 2.13 -2.57 1.89
N VAL A 44 0.92 -2.68 2.44
CA VAL A 44 0.67 -3.41 3.70
C VAL A 44 1.14 -4.87 3.65
N GLY A 45 1.09 -5.50 2.47
CA GLY A 45 1.58 -6.86 2.26
C GLY A 45 3.09 -7.04 2.44
N THR A 46 3.87 -5.96 2.59
CA THR A 46 5.32 -6.02 2.85
C THR A 46 5.67 -5.92 4.32
N ILE A 47 4.67 -5.93 5.22
CA ILE A 47 4.87 -5.86 6.67
C ILE A 47 4.62 -7.26 7.24
N ASP A 48 5.53 -7.72 8.10
CA ASP A 48 5.39 -9.03 8.73
C ASP A 48 4.12 -9.10 9.57
N ARG A 49 3.51 -10.29 9.57
CA ARG A 49 2.22 -10.55 10.23
C ARG A 49 2.23 -10.16 11.71
N ASP A 50 3.29 -10.49 12.41
CA ASP A 50 3.39 -10.25 13.85
C ASP A 50 3.58 -8.77 14.16
N ASP A 51 4.31 -8.04 13.32
CA ASP A 51 4.41 -6.58 13.39
C ASP A 51 3.08 -5.90 13.12
N LEU A 52 2.31 -6.37 12.12
CA LEU A 52 0.96 -5.87 11.85
C LEU A 52 0.02 -6.05 13.05
N LYS A 53 0.10 -7.19 13.75
CA LYS A 53 -0.72 -7.46 14.95
C LYS A 53 -0.29 -6.62 16.16
N ALA A 54 1.02 -6.40 16.31
CA ALA A 54 1.58 -5.65 17.44
C ALA A 54 1.36 -4.14 17.30
N CYS A 55 1.21 -3.65 16.08
CA CYS A 55 1.02 -2.22 15.83
C CYS A 55 -0.40 -1.80 16.24
N ARG A 56 -0.53 -0.84 17.17
CA ARG A 56 -1.84 -0.24 17.56
C ARG A 56 -2.62 0.36 16.38
N GLY A 57 -1.96 0.57 15.23
CA GLY A 57 -2.54 1.01 13.96
C GLY A 57 -2.55 -0.04 12.84
N GLY A 58 -2.28 -1.32 13.11
CA GLY A 58 -2.29 -2.37 12.09
C GLY A 58 -3.65 -2.51 11.39
N LEU A 59 -4.74 -2.34 12.14
CA LEU A 59 -6.09 -2.24 11.57
C LEU A 59 -6.23 -0.97 10.70
N SER A 60 -5.64 0.15 11.11
CA SER A 60 -5.69 1.44 10.39
C SER A 60 -4.93 1.41 9.07
N LEU A 61 -3.87 0.58 8.97
CA LEU A 61 -3.10 0.38 7.73
C LEU A 61 -3.85 -0.54 6.75
N ALA A 62 -4.59 -1.53 7.25
CA ALA A 62 -5.38 -2.46 6.45
C ALA A 62 -6.78 -1.93 6.09
N VAL A 63 -7.24 -0.85 6.71
CA VAL A 63 -8.52 -0.20 6.39
C VAL A 63 -8.31 0.79 5.27
N ALA A 64 -8.82 0.46 4.09
CA ALA A 64 -8.95 1.41 2.99
C ALA A 64 -10.23 2.24 3.20
N SER A 65 -10.14 3.29 4.01
CA SER A 65 -11.28 4.14 4.39
C SER A 65 -11.93 4.93 3.25
N THR A 66 -11.41 4.86 2.01
CA THR A 66 -11.87 5.67 0.88
C THR A 66 -12.18 4.85 -0.37
N HIS A 67 -11.19 4.24 -1.02
CA HIS A 67 -11.42 3.54 -2.30
C HIS A 67 -10.68 2.20 -2.33
N ILE A 68 -11.43 1.11 -2.53
CA ILE A 68 -10.88 -0.24 -2.70
C ILE A 68 -11.12 -0.65 -4.15
N TRP A 69 -10.05 -0.75 -4.93
CA TRP A 69 -10.12 -1.31 -6.27
C TRP A 69 -9.91 -2.81 -6.17
N CYS A 70 -10.93 -3.58 -6.51
CA CYS A 70 -10.97 -5.02 -6.33
C CYS A 70 -11.35 -5.68 -7.65
N ALA A 71 -10.54 -6.63 -8.12
CA ALA A 71 -10.86 -7.44 -9.29
C ALA A 71 -11.91 -8.51 -8.95
N GLU A 72 -11.83 -9.09 -7.75
CA GLU A 72 -12.75 -10.13 -7.28
C GLU A 72 -12.79 -10.15 -5.74
N GLU A 73 -13.99 -10.33 -5.17
CA GLU A 73 -14.16 -10.46 -3.72
C GLU A 73 -13.88 -11.89 -3.26
N ILE A 74 -13.21 -12.02 -2.11
CA ILE A 74 -12.98 -13.30 -1.43
C ILE A 74 -13.90 -13.32 -0.21
N PRO A 75 -14.89 -14.24 -0.16
CA PRO A 75 -15.81 -14.37 0.97
C PRO A 75 -15.08 -14.54 2.31
N GLY A 76 -15.48 -13.78 3.32
CA GLY A 76 -14.88 -13.75 4.65
C GLY A 76 -13.53 -13.03 4.76
N VAL A 77 -13.00 -12.47 3.66
CA VAL A 77 -11.69 -11.80 3.64
C VAL A 77 -11.82 -10.36 3.17
N THR A 78 -12.33 -10.14 1.96
CA THR A 78 -12.41 -8.78 1.35
C THR A 78 -13.84 -8.27 1.20
N ASP A 79 -14.85 -9.12 1.43
CA ASP A 79 -16.28 -8.76 1.39
C ASP A 79 -16.71 -7.78 2.50
N ASN A 80 -15.97 -7.73 3.61
CA ASN A 80 -16.30 -6.92 4.79
C ASN A 80 -15.40 -5.69 4.99
N THR A 81 -14.57 -5.33 4.01
CA THR A 81 -13.72 -4.14 4.13
C THR A 81 -14.53 -2.85 4.13
N ARG A 82 -14.27 -1.97 5.10
CA ARG A 82 -14.91 -0.66 5.23
C ARG A 82 -14.33 0.31 4.18
N GLY A 83 -15.14 0.71 3.19
CA GLY A 83 -14.77 1.65 2.12
C GLY A 83 -15.70 1.53 0.91
N GLN A 84 -15.65 2.47 -0.04
CA GLN A 84 -16.34 2.30 -1.32
C GLN A 84 -15.50 1.38 -2.23
N LYS A 85 -16.11 0.29 -2.72
CA LYS A 85 -15.45 -0.69 -3.57
C LYS A 85 -15.73 -0.40 -5.04
N TRP A 86 -14.72 -0.61 -5.87
CA TRP A 86 -14.75 -0.29 -7.30
C TRP A 86 -14.15 -1.46 -8.07
N LYS A 87 -14.75 -1.81 -9.20
CA LYS A 87 -14.27 -2.87 -10.09
C LYS A 87 -12.96 -2.44 -10.75
N TYR A 88 -11.96 -3.30 -10.68
CA TYR A 88 -10.68 -3.06 -11.35
C TYR A 88 -10.82 -3.23 -12.87
N GLY A 89 -10.54 -2.18 -13.65
CA GLY A 89 -10.52 -2.22 -15.11
C GLY A 89 -11.75 -1.63 -15.81
N ASP A 90 -12.87 -1.47 -15.10
CA ASP A 90 -14.15 -1.03 -15.69
C ASP A 90 -14.41 0.47 -15.57
N GLY A 91 -13.35 1.29 -15.61
CA GLY A 91 -13.49 2.76 -15.57
C GLY A 91 -14.04 3.33 -14.26
N GLY A 92 -14.03 2.56 -13.16
CA GLY A 92 -14.60 3.01 -11.89
C GLY A 92 -16.09 2.73 -11.75
N GLU A 93 -16.57 1.62 -12.29
CA GLU A 93 -17.85 1.06 -11.86
C GLU A 93 -17.77 0.63 -10.39
N ARG A 94 -18.82 0.93 -9.61
CA ARG A 94 -18.90 0.53 -8.20
C ARG A 94 -19.20 -0.98 -8.11
N MET A 95 -18.58 -1.65 -7.15
CA MET A 95 -18.85 -3.07 -6.85
C MET A 95 -20.24 -3.25 -6.23
#